data_AF-A0A973D6A7-F1
#
_entry.id   AF-A0A973D6A7-F1
#
_cell.length_a   1.000
_cell.length_b   1.000
_cell.length_c   1.000
_cell.angle_alpha   90.00
_cell.angle_beta   90.00
_cell.angle_gamma   90.00
#
_symmetry.space_group_name_H-M   'P 1'
#
loop_
_entity.id
_entity.type
_entity.pdbx_description
1 polymer ?
#
loop_
_entity_poly.entity_id
_entity_poly.type
_entity_poly.pdbx_seq_one_letter_code
_entity_poly.pdbx_strand_id
1 'polypeptide(L)'
;MKQKSLPYLALASWLLPGSGHLLSNRKQTGLLILVVVNLFWICGMLLSEFEAGSRLFHPWLFWAGVGCGGTALVSFFDPAAQHALMGLDSVRNYQDVPRWNDTGILLVCIAGLLNILCLLDIFDLRINRSRRGSPASNSEVSR
;
A
#
# COMPACT_ATOMS: atom_id res chain seq x y z
N MET A 1 -27.20 -5.30 -5.75
CA MET A 1 -25.90 -4.60 -5.61
C MET A 1 -24.90 -5.25 -6.56
N LYS A 2 -24.33 -4.50 -7.52
CA LYS A 2 -23.43 -5.08 -8.55
C LYS A 2 -22.20 -5.72 -7.89
N GLN A 3 -21.95 -6.99 -8.21
CA GLN A 3 -20.81 -7.74 -7.72
C GLN A 3 -19.53 -7.15 -8.35
N LYS A 4 -18.73 -6.41 -7.57
CA LYS A 4 -17.49 -5.82 -8.08
C LYS A 4 -16.46 -6.91 -8.35
N SER A 5 -15.72 -6.77 -9.46
CA SER A 5 -14.66 -7.70 -9.85
C SER A 5 -13.50 -7.63 -8.84
N LEU A 6 -12.88 -8.79 -8.61
CA LEU A 6 -11.74 -8.91 -7.70
C LEU A 6 -10.57 -7.96 -8.08
N PRO A 7 -10.11 -7.87 -9.34
CA PRO A 7 -9.01 -6.98 -9.70
C PRO A 7 -9.31 -5.50 -9.41
N TYR A 8 -10.57 -5.09 -9.55
CA TYR A 8 -10.98 -3.72 -9.22
C TYR A 8 -10.85 -3.43 -7.71
N LEU A 9 -11.24 -4.38 -6.86
CA LEU A 9 -11.09 -4.26 -5.40
C LEU A 9 -9.62 -4.24 -4.98
N ALA A 10 -8.80 -5.08 -5.61
CA ALA A 10 -7.36 -5.12 -5.38
C ALA A 10 -6.68 -3.81 -5.78
N LEU A 11 -6.95 -3.30 -7.00
CA LEU A 11 -6.41 -2.04 -7.48
C LEU A 11 -6.84 -0.86 -6.61
N ALA A 12 -8.11 -0.79 -6.21
CA ALA A 12 -8.57 0.26 -5.32
C ALA A 12 -7.82 0.23 -3.98
N SER A 13 -7.71 -0.95 -3.36
CA SER A 13 -7.02 -1.13 -2.06
C SER A 13 -5.53 -0.85 -2.15
N TRP A 14 -4.91 -1.24 -3.25
CA TRP A 14 -3.50 -0.97 -3.49
C TRP A 14 -3.26 0.53 -3.62
N LEU A 15 -4.07 1.22 -4.43
CA LEU A 15 -3.94 2.66 -4.67
C LEU A 15 -4.20 3.48 -3.41
N LEU A 16 -5.28 3.15 -2.70
CA LEU A 16 -5.71 3.85 -1.50
C LEU A 16 -6.00 2.81 -0.41
N PRO A 17 -5.10 2.66 0.58
CA PRO A 17 -5.25 1.70 1.66
C PRO A 17 -6.63 1.82 2.33
N GLY A 18 -7.29 0.68 2.55
CA GLY A 18 -8.61 0.61 3.19
C GLY A 18 -9.82 0.78 2.25
N SER A 19 -9.63 1.25 1.02
CA SER A 19 -10.74 1.49 0.09
C SER A 19 -11.45 0.21 -0.38
N GLY A 20 -10.75 -0.93 -0.54
CA GLY A 20 -11.41 -2.19 -0.93
C GLY A 20 -12.25 -2.83 0.17
N HIS A 21 -11.95 -2.57 1.45
CA HIS A 21 -12.82 -3.00 2.55
C HIS A 21 -14.10 -2.16 2.63
N LEU A 22 -13.99 -0.85 2.38
CA LEU A 22 -15.14 0.04 2.22
C LEU A 22 -16.05 -0.44 1.09
N LEU A 23 -15.46 -0.79 -0.06
CA LEU A 23 -16.17 -1.35 -1.22
C LEU A 23 -16.72 -2.77 -0.97
N SER A 24 -16.19 -3.49 0.02
CA SER A 24 -16.63 -4.84 0.42
C SER A 24 -17.65 -4.85 1.57
N ASN A 25 -18.30 -3.72 1.87
CA ASN A 25 -19.27 -3.52 2.95
C ASN A 25 -18.71 -3.62 4.40
N ARG A 26 -17.40 -3.75 4.60
CA ARG A 26 -16.76 -3.70 5.94
C ARG A 26 -16.32 -2.27 6.26
N LYS A 27 -17.30 -1.37 6.46
CA LYS A 27 -17.06 0.08 6.56
C LYS A 27 -16.13 0.47 7.71
N GLN A 28 -16.32 -0.08 8.92
CA GLN A 28 -15.50 0.25 10.09
C GLN A 28 -14.03 -0.17 9.90
N THR A 29 -13.81 -1.42 9.50
CA THR A 29 -12.46 -1.95 9.21
C THR A 29 -11.79 -1.17 8.09
N GLY A 30 -12.51 -0.88 7.00
CA GLY A 30 -11.97 -0.11 5.89
C GLY A 30 -11.63 1.34 6.26
N LEU A 31 -12.43 1.98 7.10
CA LEU A 31 -12.16 3.33 7.61
C LEU A 31 -10.92 3.35 8.52
N LEU A 32 -10.80 2.38 9.43
CA LEU A 32 -9.64 2.28 10.33
C LEU A 32 -8.36 2.10 9.52
N ILE A 33 -8.34 1.17 8.56
CA ILE A 33 -7.17 0.93 7.70
C ILE A 33 -6.86 2.18 6.87
N LEU A 34 -7.89 2.84 6.33
CA LEU A 34 -7.71 4.07 5.56
C LEU A 34 -7.05 5.15 6.42
N VAL A 35 -7.52 5.39 7.63
CA VAL A 35 -6.93 6.42 8.50
C VAL A 35 -5.53 6.03 8.94
N VAL A 36 -5.36 4.83 9.51
CA VAL A 36 -4.09 4.42 10.11
C VAL A 36 -3.00 4.27 9.06
N VAL A 37 -3.23 3.47 8.01
CA VAL A 37 -2.17 3.19 7.02
C VAL A 37 -1.80 4.45 6.22
N ASN A 38 -2.77 5.28 5.86
CA ASN A 38 -2.45 6.54 5.18
C ASN A 38 -1.76 7.53 6.12
N LEU A 39 -2.09 7.57 7.42
CA LEU A 39 -1.37 8.44 8.37
C LEU A 39 0.09 8.01 8.51
N PHE A 40 0.35 6.70 8.69
CA PHE A 40 1.71 6.16 8.71
C PHE A 40 2.48 6.50 7.43
N TRP A 41 1.83 6.36 6.27
CA TRP A 41 2.43 6.69 4.99
C TRP A 41 2.72 8.20 4.85
N ILE A 42 1.74 9.08 5.13
CA ILE A 42 1.91 10.53 5.04
C ILE A 42 3.00 11.01 6.01
N CYS A 43 2.95 10.58 7.27
CA CYS A 43 3.98 10.92 8.25
C CYS A 43 5.34 10.41 7.81
N GLY A 44 5.43 9.17 7.32
CA GLY A 44 6.70 8.61 6.83
C GLY A 44 7.28 9.39 5.65
N MET A 45 6.43 9.78 4.68
CA MET A 45 6.85 10.59 3.53
C MET A 45 7.31 11.98 3.96
N LEU A 46 6.61 12.63 4.89
CA LEU A 46 7.01 13.94 5.41
C LEU A 46 8.29 13.89 6.24
N LEU A 47 8.46 12.86 7.09
CA LEU A 47 9.67 12.69 7.92
C LEU A 47 10.92 12.35 7.11
N SER A 48 10.73 11.72 5.95
CA SER A 48 11.80 11.39 5.00
C SER A 48 11.98 12.43 3.92
N GLU A 49 11.30 13.59 4.00
CA GLU A 49 11.33 14.62 2.94
C GLU A 49 11.11 14.04 1.53
N PHE A 50 10.22 13.05 1.43
CA PHE A 50 9.90 12.29 0.21
C PHE A 50 11.03 11.41 -0.35
N GLU A 51 12.17 11.27 0.35
CA GLU A 51 13.25 10.36 -0.03
C GLU A 51 12.83 8.89 -0.05
N ALA A 52 11.85 8.50 0.78
CA ALA A 52 11.28 7.15 0.77
C ALA A 52 10.63 6.76 -0.59
N GLY A 53 10.26 7.74 -1.42
CA GLY A 53 9.77 7.54 -2.78
C GLY A 53 10.88 7.36 -3.82
N SER A 54 12.15 7.57 -3.46
CA SER A 54 13.29 7.47 -4.37
C SER A 54 13.91 6.08 -4.39
N ARG A 55 14.16 5.57 -5.59
CA ARG A 55 14.83 4.27 -5.80
C ARG A 55 16.34 4.36 -5.66
N LEU A 56 16.89 5.58 -5.66
CA LEU A 56 18.34 5.81 -5.74
C LEU A 56 19.02 5.67 -4.37
N PHE A 57 18.34 6.08 -3.29
CA PHE A 57 18.87 5.98 -1.94
C PHE A 57 18.63 4.61 -1.32
N HIS A 58 17.42 4.07 -1.46
CA HIS A 58 17.03 2.82 -0.83
C HIS A 58 16.23 1.89 -1.76
N PRO A 59 16.90 1.23 -2.74
CA PRO A 59 16.23 0.44 -3.77
C PRO A 59 15.36 -0.68 -3.21
N TRP A 60 15.79 -1.32 -2.11
CA TRP A 60 15.03 -2.41 -1.48
C TRP A 60 13.85 -1.92 -0.64
N LEU A 61 14.02 -0.84 0.12
CA LEU A 61 12.98 -0.29 1.00
C LEU A 61 11.87 0.38 0.18
N PHE A 62 12.23 0.95 -0.98
CA PHE A 62 11.27 1.46 -1.95
C PHE A 62 10.24 0.39 -2.33
N TRP A 63 10.66 -0.84 -2.63
CA TRP A 63 9.74 -1.91 -3.01
C TRP A 63 8.77 -2.30 -1.89
N ALA A 64 9.20 -2.23 -0.62
CA ALA A 64 8.29 -2.40 0.51
C ALA A 64 7.26 -1.25 0.57
N GLY A 65 7.70 -0.01 0.35
CA GLY A 65 6.83 1.16 0.28
C GLY A 65 5.81 1.14 -0.87
N VAL A 66 6.16 0.55 -2.02
CA VAL A 66 5.27 0.35 -3.19
C VAL A 66 4.07 -0.55 -2.87
N GLY A 67 4.10 -1.29 -1.76
CA GLY A 67 2.91 -1.94 -1.22
C GLY A 67 1.74 -0.97 -1.01
N CYS A 68 2.04 0.31 -0.78
CA CYS A 68 1.11 1.42 -0.91
C CYS A 68 1.28 2.06 -2.30
N GLY A 69 0.22 2.06 -3.11
CA GLY A 69 0.24 2.64 -4.45
C GLY A 69 0.59 4.14 -4.46
N GLY A 70 0.35 4.84 -3.36
CA GLY A 70 0.80 6.22 -3.15
C GLY A 70 2.31 6.40 -3.34
N THR A 71 3.15 5.49 -2.83
CA THR A 71 4.61 5.54 -3.00
C THR A 71 5.00 5.42 -4.47
N ALA A 72 4.34 4.54 -5.22
CA ALA A 72 4.57 4.40 -6.66
C ALA A 72 4.16 5.67 -7.40
N LEU A 73 2.99 6.23 -7.10
CA LEU A 73 2.52 7.48 -7.72
C LEU A 73 3.45 8.66 -7.43
N VAL A 74 3.88 8.84 -6.19
CA VAL A 74 4.84 9.90 -5.84
C VAL A 74 6.15 9.71 -6.62
N SER A 75 6.63 8.48 -6.75
CA SER A 75 7.80 8.18 -7.60
C SER A 75 7.60 8.52 -9.09
N PHE A 76 6.37 8.59 -9.59
CA PHE A 76 6.05 8.95 -10.98
C PHE A 76 5.79 10.46 -11.18
N PHE A 77 5.15 11.13 -10.21
CA PHE A 77 4.71 12.52 -10.32
C PHE A 77 5.67 13.54 -9.69
N ASP A 78 6.45 13.13 -8.70
CA ASP A 78 7.25 14.05 -7.90
C ASP A 78 8.68 14.20 -8.46
N PRO A 79 9.36 15.33 -8.19
CA PRO A 79 10.76 15.54 -8.48
C PRO A 79 11.65 14.71 -7.55
N ALA A 80 11.36 13.43 -7.31
CA ALA A 80 12.32 12.49 -6.73
C ALA A 80 13.57 12.39 -7.63
N ALA A 81 13.47 12.72 -8.92
CA ALA A 81 14.62 12.92 -9.82
C ALA A 81 15.36 14.26 -9.60
N GLN A 82 14.68 15.32 -9.16
CA GLN A 82 15.31 16.64 -8.89
C GLN A 82 15.84 16.73 -7.45
N HIS A 83 15.17 16.12 -6.48
CA HIS A 83 15.70 15.80 -5.14
C HIS A 83 16.74 14.67 -5.18
N ALA A 84 16.74 13.79 -6.19
CA ALA A 84 17.89 12.94 -6.46
C ALA A 84 19.04 13.68 -7.14
N LEU A 85 18.81 14.79 -7.85
CA LEU A 85 19.88 15.67 -8.35
C LEU A 85 20.46 16.56 -7.24
N MET A 86 19.62 17.16 -6.40
CA MET A 86 20.02 17.81 -5.13
C MET A 86 20.62 16.81 -4.16
N GLY A 87 20.12 15.57 -4.16
CA GLY A 87 20.62 14.45 -3.41
C GLY A 87 21.91 13.87 -3.98
N LEU A 88 22.19 14.00 -5.28
CA LEU A 88 23.51 13.74 -5.88
C LEU A 88 24.51 14.85 -5.51
N ASP A 89 24.07 16.11 -5.41
CA ASP A 89 24.85 17.20 -4.81
C ASP A 89 25.04 17.03 -3.29
N SER A 90 24.07 16.44 -2.59
CA SER A 90 24.15 16.02 -1.18
C SER A 90 24.95 14.74 -1.00
N VAL A 91 25.08 13.86 -2.00
CA VAL A 91 26.03 12.72 -1.94
C VAL A 91 27.46 13.25 -2.05
N ARG A 92 27.66 14.37 -2.76
CA ARG A 92 28.93 15.11 -2.79
C ARG A 92 29.19 15.87 -1.48
N ASN A 93 28.14 16.27 -0.77
CA ASN A 93 28.15 16.93 0.54
C ASN A 93 27.17 16.22 1.50
N TYR A 94 27.55 15.06 2.04
CA TYR A 94 26.72 14.11 2.84
C TYR A 94 26.34 14.67 4.23
N GLN A 95 25.93 15.94 4.31
CA GLN A 95 25.80 16.74 5.53
C GLN A 95 24.35 17.05 5.93
N ASP A 96 23.37 16.92 5.03
CA ASP A 96 21.99 17.35 5.30
C ASP A 96 20.96 16.20 5.18
N VAL A 97 21.26 15.03 5.78
CA VAL A 97 20.24 13.99 5.93
C VAL A 97 19.34 14.38 7.12
N PRO A 98 18.01 14.50 6.96
CA PRO A 98 17.13 14.81 8.06
C PRO A 98 17.31 13.81 9.20
N ARG A 99 17.41 14.28 10.44
CA ARG A 99 17.68 13.43 11.62
C ARG A 99 16.66 12.29 11.80
N TRP A 100 15.49 12.41 11.18
CA TRP A 100 14.38 11.46 11.25
C TRP A 100 14.15 10.69 9.93
N ASN A 101 15.05 10.81 8.96
CA ASN A 101 14.88 10.24 7.62
C ASN A 101 14.69 8.72 7.66
N ASP A 102 15.58 8.00 8.36
CA ASP A 102 15.47 6.54 8.53
C ASP A 102 14.14 6.13 9.17
N THR A 103 13.65 6.92 10.13
CA THR A 103 12.35 6.68 10.77
C THR A 103 11.21 6.88 9.77
N GLY A 104 11.29 7.93 8.95
CA GLY A 104 10.33 8.20 7.89
C GLY A 104 10.25 7.06 6.86
N ILE A 105 11.41 6.60 6.38
CA ILE A 105 11.51 5.48 5.43
C ILE A 105 10.89 4.21 6.04
N LEU A 106 11.23 3.88 7.29
CA LEU A 106 10.66 2.72 7.97
C LEU A 106 9.14 2.81 8.12
N LEU A 107 8.60 3.98 8.43
CA LEU A 107 7.15 4.20 8.53
C LEU A 107 6.45 3.95 7.18
N VAL A 108 7.04 4.41 6.07
CA VAL A 108 6.54 4.15 4.71
C VAL A 108 6.59 2.65 4.38
N CYS A 109 7.68 1.96 4.73
CA CYS A 109 7.79 0.52 4.53
C CYS A 109 6.74 -0.25 5.35
N ILE A 110 6.56 0.12 6.62
CA ILE A 110 5.53 -0.50 7.48
C ILE A 110 4.14 -0.26 6.89
N ALA A 111 3.84 0.95 6.44
CA ALA A 111 2.57 1.26 5.79
C ALA A 111 2.35 0.42 4.52
N GLY A 112 3.38 0.28 3.68
CA GLY A 112 3.32 -0.54 2.47
C GLY A 112 3.08 -2.03 2.75
N LEU A 113 3.79 -2.59 3.74
CA LEU A 113 3.62 -3.99 4.17
C LEU A 113 2.24 -4.22 4.79
N LEU A 114 1.76 -3.30 5.63
CA LEU A 114 0.41 -3.36 6.19
C LEU A 114 -0.66 -3.32 5.09
N ASN A 115 -0.47 -2.50 4.06
CA ASN A 115 -1.40 -2.45 2.95
C ASN A 115 -1.45 -3.78 2.18
N ILE A 116 -0.31 -4.44 1.98
CA ILE A 116 -0.25 -5.78 1.36
C ILE A 116 -1.03 -6.79 2.20
N LEU A 117 -0.88 -6.78 3.54
CA LEU A 117 -1.64 -7.66 4.43
C LEU A 117 -3.15 -7.41 4.33
N CYS A 118 -3.57 -6.15 4.27
CA CYS A 118 -4.99 -5.80 4.09
C CYS A 118 -5.51 -6.27 2.72
N LEU A 119 -4.68 -6.21 1.69
CA LEU A 119 -5.02 -6.68 0.35
C LEU A 119 -5.19 -8.21 0.34
N LEU A 120 -4.33 -8.94 1.05
CA LEU A 120 -4.48 -10.39 1.26
C LEU A 120 -5.76 -10.74 2.04
N ASP A 121 -6.16 -9.97 3.05
CA ASP A 121 -7.45 -10.16 3.74
C ASP A 121 -8.64 -10.06 2.77
N ILE A 122 -8.61 -9.11 1.83
CA ILE A 122 -9.65 -8.97 0.80
C ILE A 122 -9.70 -10.19 -0.12
N PHE A 123 -8.53 -10.72 -0.52
CA PHE A 123 -8.45 -11.94 -1.32
C PHE A 123 -9.06 -13.12 -0.57
N ASP A 124 -8.68 -13.34 0.68
CA ASP A 124 -9.18 -14.44 1.49
C ASP A 124 -10.71 -14.33 1.70
N LEU A 125 -11.21 -13.13 2.00
CA LEU A 125 -12.65 -12.87 2.10
C LEU A 125 -13.41 -13.22 0.80
N ARG A 126 -12.84 -12.95 -0.37
CA ARG A 126 -13.47 -13.29 -1.66
C ARG A 126 -13.40 -14.77 -1.96
N ILE A 127 -12.28 -15.43 -1.68
CA ILE A 127 -12.11 -16.87 -1.87
C ILE A 127 -13.09 -17.64 -0.98
N ASN A 128 -13.17 -17.27 0.30
CA ASN A 128 -14.10 -17.88 1.27
C ASN A 128 -15.57 -17.66 0.89
N ARG A 129 -15.90 -16.49 0.32
CA ARG A 129 -17.26 -16.23 -0.20
C ARG A 129 -17.59 -17.07 -1.43
N SER A 130 -16.61 -17.30 -2.32
CA SER A 130 -16.77 -18.18 -3.48
C SER A 130 -17.04 -19.62 -3.06
N ARG A 131 -16.27 -20.14 -2.09
CA ARG A 131 -16.47 -21.50 -1.55
C ARG A 131 -17.85 -21.71 -0.95
N ARG A 132 -18.39 -20.72 -0.23
CA ARG A 132 -19.77 -20.80 0.33
C ARG A 132 -20.87 -20.68 -0.74
N GLY A 133 -20.55 -20.13 -1.91
CA GLY A 133 -21.47 -19.98 -3.05
C GLY A 133 -21.56 -21.20 -3.97
N SER A 134 -20.71 -22.21 -3.78
CA SER A 134 -20.88 -23.55 -4.37
C SER A 134 -21.61 -24.46 -3.37
N PRO A 135 -22.96 -24.48 -3.35
CA PRO A 135 -23.67 -25.55 -2.66
C PRO A 135 -23.35 -26.86 -3.38
N ALA A 136 -23.20 -27.92 -2.58
CA ALA A 136 -23.06 -29.30 -3.03
C ALA A 136 -24.06 -29.63 -4.15
N SER A 137 -23.59 -29.76 -5.39
CA SER A 137 -24.46 -30.17 -6.52
C SER A 137 -24.47 -31.67 -6.76
N ASN A 138 -23.66 -32.48 -6.05
CA ASN A 138 -23.37 -33.85 -6.51
C ASN A 138 -23.51 -34.96 -5.45
N SER A 139 -24.30 -34.81 -4.38
CA SER A 139 -24.46 -35.89 -3.37
C SER A 139 -25.86 -36.48 -3.20
N GLU A 140 -26.84 -36.14 -4.03
CA GLU A 140 -28.22 -36.69 -3.87
C GLU A 140 -28.79 -37.42 -5.10
N VAL A 141 -28.08 -37.54 -6.22
CA VAL A 141 -28.56 -38.30 -7.40
C VAL A 141 -27.72 -39.55 -7.60
N SER A 142 -27.93 -40.55 -6.75
CA SER A 142 -27.75 -41.99 -7.02
C SER A 142 -27.96 -42.74 -5.70
N ARG A 143 -29.21 -42.73 -5.22
CA ARG A 143 -29.77 -43.83 -4.44
C ARG A 143 -30.74 -44.58 -5.34
#